data_AF-A0A5M3W9T2-F1
#
_entry.id   AF-A0A5M3W9T2-F1
#
_cell.length_a   1.000
_cell.length_b   1.000
_cell.length_c   1.000
_cell.angle_alpha   90.00
_cell.angle_beta   90.00
_cell.angle_gamma   90.00
#
_symmetry.space_group_name_H-M   'P 1'
#
loop_
_entity.id
_entity.type
_entity.pdbx_description
1 polymer ?
#
loop_
_entity_poly.entity_id
_entity_poly.type
_entity_poly.pdbx_seq_one_letter_code
_entity_poly.pdbx_strand_id
1 'polypeptide(L)'
;MDEQTLPRAGMTISVRTRRDVVIVDPERFMAAARAAFRDLHPDLSEETAAKSVADVYDAVNILLDRLGRLAADAPEMPLGRGGSPPGQRVLDRPDGLSPAGELQQIVLNDPMP
;
A
#
# COMPACT_ATOMS: atom_id res chain seq x y z
N MET A 1 5.22 21.35 26.00
CA MET A 1 5.71 22.54 25.28
C MET A 1 6.58 21.97 24.19
N ASP A 2 6.06 21.84 22.98
CA ASP A 2 6.79 21.18 21.89
C ASP A 2 7.88 22.12 21.41
N GLU A 3 9.13 21.72 21.63
CA GLU A 3 10.31 22.47 21.23
C GLU A 3 10.35 22.53 19.70
N GLN A 4 10.29 23.75 19.13
CA GLN A 4 10.31 23.93 17.69
C GLN A 4 11.68 23.49 17.13
N THR A 5 11.69 22.41 16.36
CA THR A 5 12.92 21.95 15.69
C THR A 5 13.09 22.64 14.34
N LEU A 6 14.09 23.51 14.21
CA LEU A 6 14.40 24.22 12.96
C LEU A 6 15.27 23.36 12.02
N PRO A 7 15.09 23.46 10.68
CA PRO A 7 15.95 22.78 9.71
C PRO A 7 17.43 23.20 9.83
N ARG A 8 18.35 22.23 9.72
CA ARG A 8 19.80 22.46 9.79
C ARG A 8 20.51 21.74 8.65
N ALA A 9 21.62 22.31 8.16
CA ALA A 9 22.44 21.65 7.15
C ALA A 9 22.93 20.29 7.66
N GLY A 10 22.82 19.24 6.83
CA GLY A 10 23.14 17.85 7.20
C GLY A 10 22.05 17.12 7.98
N MET A 11 20.89 17.73 8.22
CA MET A 11 19.74 17.06 8.84
C MET A 11 19.10 16.06 7.86
N THR A 12 18.93 14.82 8.30
CA THR A 12 18.17 13.80 7.57
C THR A 12 16.71 13.85 7.99
N ILE A 13 15.78 13.79 7.03
CA ILE A 13 14.34 13.71 7.27
C ILE A 13 13.85 12.42 6.63
N SER A 14 13.44 11.46 7.46
CA SER A 14 12.81 10.21 7.03
C SER A 14 11.30 10.30 7.21
N VAL A 15 10.55 10.07 6.14
CA VAL A 15 9.09 9.97 6.19
C VAL A 15 8.71 8.48 6.10
N ARG A 16 8.23 7.91 7.20
CA ARG A 16 7.82 6.51 7.29
C ARG A 16 6.30 6.43 7.21
N THR A 17 5.79 5.79 6.18
CA THR A 17 4.35 5.52 6.01
C THR A 17 4.08 4.04 6.22
N ARG A 18 3.13 3.71 7.10
CA ARG A 18 2.59 2.36 7.25
C ARG A 18 1.12 2.40 6.85
N ARG A 19 0.74 1.55 5.91
CA ARG A 19 -0.64 1.38 5.47
C ARG A 19 -1.03 -0.08 5.62
N ASP A 20 -1.98 -0.32 6.50
CA ASP A 20 -2.49 -1.66 6.74
C ASP A 20 -3.70 -1.90 5.82
N VAL A 21 -3.74 -3.06 5.18
CA VAL A 21 -4.89 -3.54 4.40
C VAL A 21 -5.26 -4.94 4.88
N VAL A 22 -6.51 -5.32 4.66
CA VAL A 22 -7.00 -6.67 4.91
C VAL A 22 -7.56 -7.23 3.62
N ILE A 23 -7.10 -8.42 3.25
CA ILE A 23 -7.68 -9.19 2.16
C ILE A 23 -9.06 -9.66 2.63
N VAL A 24 -10.11 -9.11 2.01
CA VAL A 24 -11.50 -9.48 2.28
C VAL A 24 -12.04 -10.46 1.24
N ASP A 25 -11.42 -10.49 0.05
CA ASP A 25 -11.74 -11.40 -1.05
C ASP A 25 -10.41 -11.85 -1.70
N PRO A 26 -9.87 -13.02 -1.32
CA PRO A 26 -8.59 -13.50 -1.85
C PRO A 26 -8.58 -13.76 -3.35
N GLU A 27 -9.69 -14.25 -3.91
CA GLU A 27 -9.79 -14.54 -5.35
C GLU A 27 -9.73 -13.25 -6.15
N ARG A 28 -10.50 -12.24 -5.72
CA ARG A 28 -10.51 -10.92 -6.34
C ARG A 28 -9.16 -10.21 -6.19
N PHE A 29 -8.52 -10.35 -5.03
CA PHE A 29 -7.18 -9.83 -4.81
C PHE A 29 -6.16 -10.41 -5.81
N MET A 30 -6.13 -11.73 -5.97
CA MET A 30 -5.23 -12.39 -6.93
C MET A 30 -5.58 -12.02 -8.38
N ALA A 31 -6.87 -11.90 -8.71
CA ALA A 31 -7.31 -11.47 -10.04
C ALA A 31 -6.87 -10.03 -10.35
N ALA A 32 -7.00 -9.11 -9.39
CA ALA A 32 -6.57 -7.73 -9.53
C ALA A 32 -5.06 -7.61 -9.73
N ALA A 33 -4.26 -8.38 -8.99
CA ALA A 33 -2.82 -8.42 -9.18
C ALA A 33 -2.41 -8.99 -10.54
N ARG A 34 -3.07 -10.04 -11.03
CA ARG A 34 -2.83 -10.59 -12.38
C ARG A 34 -3.23 -9.61 -13.48
N ALA A 35 -4.31 -8.86 -13.29
CA ALA A 35 -4.69 -7.79 -14.20
C ALA A 35 -3.62 -6.70 -14.22
N ALA A 36 -3.13 -6.25 -13.06
CA ALA A 36 -2.04 -5.29 -12.94
C ALA A 36 -0.74 -5.80 -13.59
N PHE A 37 -0.41 -7.08 -13.46
CA PHE A 37 0.73 -7.70 -14.14
C PHE A 37 0.61 -7.62 -15.66
N ARG A 38 -0.58 -7.92 -16.21
CA ARG A 38 -0.83 -7.80 -17.65
C ARG A 38 -0.77 -6.36 -18.14
N ASP A 39 -1.21 -5.39 -17.34
CA ASP A 39 -1.06 -3.97 -17.68
C ASP A 39 0.42 -3.55 -17.78
N LEU A 40 1.28 -4.11 -16.92
CA LEU A 40 2.73 -3.88 -16.97
C LEU A 40 3.42 -4.67 -18.10
N HIS A 41 2.86 -5.82 -18.47
CA HIS A 41 3.40 -6.75 -19.46
C HIS A 41 2.32 -7.17 -20.48
N PRO A 42 1.90 -6.26 -21.37
CA PRO A 42 0.75 -6.48 -22.26
C PRO A 42 0.96 -7.62 -23.28
N ASP A 43 2.21 -7.97 -23.56
CA ASP A 43 2.56 -9.05 -24.50
C ASP A 43 2.43 -10.45 -23.89
N LEU A 44 2.21 -10.56 -22.57
CA LEU A 44 2.14 -11.84 -21.86
C LEU A 44 0.70 -12.35 -21.75
N SER A 45 0.53 -13.66 -21.90
CA SER A 45 -0.77 -14.32 -21.78
C SER A 45 -1.28 -14.36 -20.33
N GLU A 46 -2.58 -14.60 -20.18
CA GLU A 46 -3.21 -14.78 -18.87
C GLU A 46 -2.65 -15.99 -18.12
N GLU A 47 -2.31 -17.07 -18.82
CA GLU A 47 -1.68 -18.24 -18.21
C GLU A 47 -0.30 -17.88 -17.61
N THR A 48 0.48 -17.07 -18.32
CA THR A 48 1.78 -16.58 -17.81
C THR A 48 1.59 -15.66 -16.61
N ALA A 49 0.58 -14.78 -16.64
CA ALA A 49 0.25 -13.93 -15.50
C ALA A 49 -0.13 -14.76 -14.26
N ALA A 50 -0.92 -15.83 -14.44
CA ALA A 50 -1.30 -16.71 -13.34
C ALA A 50 -0.11 -17.47 -12.72
N LYS A 51 0.90 -17.81 -13.53
CA LYS A 51 2.15 -18.43 -13.06
C LYS A 51 3.09 -17.43 -12.39
N SER A 52 3.10 -16.18 -12.86
CA SER A 52 3.99 -15.12 -12.35
C SER A 52 3.45 -14.45 -11.09
N VAL A 53 2.14 -14.50 -10.88
CA VAL A 53 1.46 -14.02 -9.67
C VAL A 53 0.80 -15.22 -9.00
N ALA A 54 1.63 -15.98 -8.29
CA ALA A 54 1.25 -17.26 -7.68
C ALA A 54 0.90 -17.11 -6.21
N ASP A 55 1.50 -16.16 -5.50
CA ASP A 55 1.28 -15.95 -4.08
C ASP A 55 1.02 -14.49 -3.68
N VAL A 56 0.88 -14.26 -2.36
CA VAL A 56 0.57 -12.94 -1.80
C VAL A 56 1.73 -11.95 -1.97
N TYR A 57 2.98 -12.42 -1.97
CA TYR A 57 4.14 -11.55 -2.11
C TYR A 57 4.27 -11.07 -3.55
N ASP A 58 4.08 -11.98 -4.52
CA ASP A 58 4.02 -11.61 -5.93
C ASP A 58 2.90 -10.59 -6.17
N ALA A 59 1.71 -10.87 -5.64
CA ALA A 59 0.56 -10.00 -5.80
C ALA A 59 0.79 -8.61 -5.21
N VAL A 60 1.34 -8.53 -3.99
CA VAL A 60 1.68 -7.26 -3.36
C VAL A 60 2.73 -6.50 -4.16
N ASN A 61 3.82 -7.15 -4.57
CA ASN A 61 4.88 -6.50 -5.33
C ASN A 61 4.35 -5.92 -6.64
N ILE A 62 3.57 -6.69 -7.40
CA ILE A 62 3.00 -6.20 -8.67
C ILE A 62 2.03 -5.04 -8.45
N LEU A 63 1.18 -5.09 -7.44
CA LEU A 63 0.28 -3.99 -7.13
C LEU A 63 1.03 -2.73 -6.71
N LEU A 64 2.12 -2.88 -5.95
CA LEU A 64 3.00 -1.77 -5.59
C LEU A 64 3.74 -1.19 -6.80
N ASP A 65 4.27 -2.03 -7.68
CA ASP A 65 4.94 -1.59 -8.91
C ASP A 65 3.98 -0.83 -9.83
N ARG A 66 2.73 -1.30 -9.94
CA ARG A 66 1.74 -0.69 -10.84
C ARG A 66 1.07 0.57 -10.28
N LEU A 67 0.75 0.58 -8.98
CA LEU A 67 -0.12 1.59 -8.34
C LEU A 67 0.61 2.43 -7.28
N GLY A 68 1.83 2.08 -6.91
CA GLY A 68 2.62 2.74 -5.86
C GLY A 68 2.13 2.50 -4.43
N ARG A 69 0.93 1.94 -4.24
CA ARG A 69 0.35 1.62 -2.92
C ARG A 69 -0.76 0.57 -3.03
N LEU A 70 -1.01 -0.13 -1.93
CA LEU A 70 -2.16 -1.03 -1.79
C LEU A 70 -3.45 -0.24 -1.50
N ALA A 71 -4.57 -0.72 -2.03
CA ALA A 71 -5.85 -0.02 -1.98
C ALA A 71 -5.77 1.42 -2.51
N ALA A 72 -5.26 1.58 -3.74
CA ALA A 72 -4.82 2.86 -4.28
C ALA A 72 -5.94 3.86 -4.58
N ASP A 73 -7.13 3.39 -4.93
CA ASP A 73 -8.36 4.16 -5.13
C ASP A 73 -9.08 4.50 -3.82
N ALA A 74 -8.65 3.92 -2.68
CA ALA A 74 -9.21 4.32 -1.39
C ALA A 74 -8.80 5.77 -1.08
N PRO A 75 -9.71 6.59 -0.53
CA PRO A 75 -9.40 7.95 -0.15
C PRO A 75 -8.19 7.99 0.78
N GLU A 76 -7.36 9.01 0.65
CA GLU A 76 -6.27 9.25 1.59
C GLU A 76 -6.87 9.37 2.99
N MET A 77 -6.42 8.51 3.91
CA MET A 77 -6.87 8.64 5.28
C MET A 77 -6.17 9.84 5.90
N PRO A 78 -6.87 10.68 6.68
CA PRO A 78 -6.26 11.81 7.33
C PRO A 78 -5.04 11.34 8.14
N LEU A 79 -3.90 11.95 7.88
CA LEU A 79 -2.66 11.71 8.60
C LEU A 79 -2.88 12.05 10.09
N GLY A 80 -3.00 11.04 10.95
CA GLY A 80 -3.24 11.20 12.39
C GLY A 80 -4.47 10.45 12.93
N ARG A 81 -5.10 10.98 14.00
CA ARG A 81 -6.31 10.41 14.63
C ARG A 81 -7.54 10.61 13.72
N GLY A 82 -7.70 9.76 12.73
CA GLY A 82 -8.88 9.84 11.84
C GLY A 82 -9.04 8.74 10.81
N GLY A 83 -8.19 7.70 10.82
CA GLY A 83 -8.41 6.52 9.99
C GLY A 83 -9.73 5.82 10.34
N SER A 84 -10.32 5.11 9.37
CA SER A 84 -11.51 4.29 9.64
C SER A 84 -11.24 3.42 10.87
N PRO A 85 -12.13 3.43 11.88
CA PRO A 85 -11.92 2.65 13.08
C PRO A 85 -11.72 1.18 12.71
N PRO A 86 -10.80 0.46 13.38
CA PRO A 86 -10.62 -0.97 13.16
C PRO A 86 -11.96 -1.67 13.36
N GLY A 87 -12.54 -2.19 12.26
CA GLY A 87 -13.83 -2.89 12.29
C GLY A 87 -14.72 -2.67 11.06
N GLN A 88 -14.66 -1.50 10.41
CA GLN A 88 -15.48 -1.26 9.21
C GLN A 88 -14.75 -1.77 7.97
N ARG A 89 -15.14 -2.96 7.49
CA ARG A 89 -14.60 -3.55 6.25
C ARG A 89 -15.35 -3.01 5.05
N VAL A 90 -14.60 -2.64 4.02
CA VAL A 90 -15.18 -2.37 2.70
C VAL A 90 -15.07 -3.66 1.90
N LEU A 91 -16.19 -4.37 1.74
CA LEU A 91 -16.22 -5.72 1.16
C LEU A 91 -16.24 -5.70 -0.38
N ASP A 92 -16.77 -4.65 -0.98
CA ASP A 92 -17.06 -4.62 -2.42
C ASP A 92 -15.96 -3.96 -3.25
N ARG A 93 -14.76 -3.79 -2.71
CA ARG A 93 -13.66 -3.16 -3.44
C ARG A 93 -13.20 -4.04 -4.62
N PRO A 94 -12.82 -3.43 -5.76
CA PRO A 94 -12.46 -4.17 -6.96
C PRO A 94 -11.13 -4.93 -6.81
N ASP A 95 -10.28 -4.54 -5.87
CA ASP A 95 -8.99 -5.16 -5.59
C ASP A 95 -9.04 -6.21 -4.47
N GLY A 96 -10.22 -6.50 -3.90
CA GLY A 96 -10.36 -7.46 -2.80
C GLY A 96 -9.68 -7.04 -1.49
N LEU A 97 -9.22 -5.78 -1.40
CA LEU A 97 -8.55 -5.22 -0.23
C LEU A 97 -9.47 -4.26 0.50
N SER A 98 -9.52 -4.33 1.82
CA SER A 98 -10.11 -3.29 2.68
C SER A 98 -8.99 -2.51 3.36
N PRO A 99 -8.97 -1.17 3.29
CA PRO A 99 -8.11 -0.35 4.14
C PRO A 99 -8.32 -0.68 5.62
N ALA A 100 -7.25 -0.70 6.41
CA ALA A 100 -7.25 -1.10 7.82
C ALA A 100 -6.44 -0.17 8.74
N GLY A 101 -5.90 0.92 8.22
CA GLY A 101 -5.21 1.95 8.99
C GLY A 101 -4.06 2.58 8.20
N GLU A 102 -3.71 3.81 8.55
CA GLU A 102 -2.58 4.52 7.97
C GLU A 102 -1.87 5.32 9.07
N LEU A 103 -0.54 5.18 9.12
CA LEU A 103 0.33 5.91 10.03
C LEU A 103 1.41 6.59 9.20
N GLN A 104 1.69 7.86 9.51
CA GLN A 104 2.85 8.57 8.99
C GLN A 104 3.67 9.09 10.15
N GLN A 105 4.98 8.87 10.09
CA GLN A 105 5.92 9.33 11.08
C GLN A 105 7.05 10.09 10.39
N ILE A 106 7.31 11.30 10.88
CA ILE A 106 8.51 12.06 10.51
C ILE A 106 9.58 11.72 11.55
N VAL A 107 10.68 11.14 11.09
CA VAL A 107 11.86 10.82 11.92
C VAL A 107 13.00 11.71 11.46
N LEU A 108 13.53 12.52 12.38
CA LEU A 108 14.67 13.39 12.12
C LEU A 108 15.96 12.68 12.54
N ASN A 109 17.00 12.76 11.71
CA ASN A 109 18.31 12.16 11.94
C ASN A 109 18.23 10.68 12.29
N ASP A 110 17.41 9.97 11.53
CA ASP A 110 17.24 8.52 11.62
C ASP A 110 18.61 7.83 11.46
N PRO A 111 19.12 7.12 12.50
CA PRO A 111 20.51 6.67 12.53
C PRO A 111 20.87 5.64 11.44
N MET A 112 19.90 5.08 10.71
CA MET A 112 20.07 4.29 9.49
C MET A 112 18.69 3.84 8.93
N PRO A 113 18.55 3.44 7.65
CA PRO A 113 17.63 2.37 7.29
C PRO A 113 18.13 1.01 7.80
#